data_AF-A0AAV5STE5-F1
#
_entry.id   AF-A0AAV5STE5-F1
#
_cell.length_a   1.000
_cell.length_b   1.000
_cell.length_c   1.000
_cell.angle_alpha   90.00
_cell.angle_beta   90.00
_cell.angle_gamma   90.00
#
_symmetry.space_group_name_H-M   'P 1'
#
loop_
_entity.id
_entity.type
_entity.pdbx_description
1 polymer ?
#
loop_
_entity_poly.entity_id
_entity_poly.type
_entity_poly.pdbx_seq_one_letter_code
_entity_poly.pdbx_strand_id
1 'polypeptide(L)'
;TDACVYGNSVYINSNGKIYKAKFTPPDRFEITYAREAPSCVEDGSIYSELLTHGLLIFERDGEKYVHRLWDDTDIDVTIFDEEFDRWWLVGIHRDTAVFVLSDQDLAYPLVQKIRDNAIVIELRDSHLVHFQENSPFIYVFDDKYIYTLNSDTWEFLAPLQIGDDLFSYTEEWR
;
A
#
# COMPACT_ATOMS: atom_id res chain seq x y z
N THR A 1 3.23 12.10 -13.41
CA THR A 1 2.31 12.85 -12.53
C THR A 1 1.33 11.83 -12.04
N ASP A 2 1.36 11.63 -10.75
CA ASP A 2 0.65 10.53 -10.13
C ASP A 2 -0.23 11.09 -9.03
N ALA A 3 -1.33 10.41 -8.77
CA ALA A 3 -2.30 10.86 -7.79
C ALA A 3 -2.86 9.69 -7.00
N CYS A 4 -3.15 9.94 -5.73
CA CYS A 4 -3.89 9.02 -4.88
C CYS A 4 -5.00 9.76 -4.14
N VAL A 5 -5.98 9.01 -3.65
CA VAL A 5 -7.10 9.56 -2.88
C VAL A 5 -6.94 9.13 -1.43
N TYR A 6 -7.04 10.09 -0.51
CA TYR A 6 -7.08 9.82 0.91
C TYR A 6 -8.09 10.75 1.60
N GLY A 7 -9.02 10.16 2.35
CA GLY A 7 -10.15 10.87 2.92
C GLY A 7 -10.98 11.58 1.85
N ASN A 8 -11.13 12.90 1.96
CA ASN A 8 -11.84 13.76 1.00
C ASN A 8 -10.90 14.57 0.10
N SER A 9 -9.66 14.11 -0.06
CA SER A 9 -8.62 14.84 -0.81
C SER A 9 -7.92 13.93 -1.81
N VAL A 10 -7.46 14.55 -2.90
CA VAL A 10 -6.56 13.93 -3.88
C VAL A 10 -5.17 14.49 -3.64
N TYR A 11 -4.18 13.62 -3.46
CA TYR A 11 -2.79 14.01 -3.34
C TYR A 11 -2.09 13.76 -4.67
N ILE A 12 -1.35 14.74 -5.17
CA ILE A 12 -0.74 14.74 -6.50
C ILE A 12 0.76 14.95 -6.35
N ASN A 13 1.56 14.04 -6.89
CA ASN A 13 3.00 14.23 -7.04
C ASN A 13 3.32 14.79 -8.43
N SER A 14 3.95 15.97 -8.48
CA SER A 14 4.38 16.61 -9.71
C SER A 14 5.69 17.37 -9.51
N ASN A 15 6.71 17.03 -10.32
CA ASN A 15 8.04 17.66 -10.31
C ASN A 15 8.68 17.71 -8.91
N GLY A 16 8.64 16.60 -8.17
CA GLY A 16 9.20 16.51 -6.81
C GLY A 16 8.39 17.26 -5.75
N LYS A 17 7.17 17.70 -6.06
CA LYS A 17 6.29 18.41 -5.13
C LYS A 17 4.99 17.66 -4.95
N ILE A 18 4.53 17.61 -3.71
CA ILE A 18 3.26 17.02 -3.33
C ILE A 18 2.25 18.14 -3.12
N TYR A 19 1.14 18.05 -3.86
CA TYR A 19 0.01 18.95 -3.78
C TYR A 19 -1.20 18.20 -3.22
N LYS A 20 -2.04 18.91 -2.48
CA LYS A 20 -3.31 18.42 -1.97
C LYS A 20 -4.43 19.17 -2.68
N ALA A 21 -5.29 18.44 -3.38
CA ALA A 21 -6.50 18.95 -3.98
C ALA A 21 -7.71 18.52 -3.12
N LYS A 22 -8.55 19.48 -2.73
CA LYS A 22 -9.78 19.24 -1.99
C LYS A 22 -10.95 19.87 -2.71
N PHE A 23 -12.05 19.14 -2.83
CA PHE A 23 -13.30 19.73 -3.30
C PHE A 23 -13.96 20.51 -2.16
N THR A 24 -14.20 21.80 -2.39
CA THR A 24 -14.91 22.68 -1.46
C THR A 24 -16.23 23.07 -2.13
N PRO A 25 -17.35 22.41 -1.77
CA PRO A 25 -18.66 22.75 -2.29
C PRO A 25 -18.99 24.24 -2.06
N PRO A 26 -19.76 24.89 -2.95
CA PRO A 26 -20.41 24.28 -4.12
C PRO A 26 -19.52 24.10 -5.37
N ASP A 27 -18.46 24.89 -5.56
CA ASP A 27 -18.01 25.14 -6.95
C ASP A 27 -16.53 24.91 -7.26
N ARG A 28 -15.63 24.66 -6.29
CA ARG A 28 -14.19 24.64 -6.62
C ARG A 28 -13.38 23.53 -5.98
N PHE A 29 -12.43 23.03 -6.76
CA PHE A 29 -11.25 22.37 -6.25
C PHE A 29 -10.25 23.43 -5.78
N GLU A 30 -9.84 23.31 -4.53
CA GLU A 30 -8.72 24.05 -3.99
C GLU A 30 -7.49 23.16 -4.04
N ILE A 31 -6.45 23.61 -4.73
CA ILE A 31 -5.16 22.91 -4.80
C ILE A 31 -4.16 23.71 -3.99
N THR A 32 -3.64 23.10 -2.93
CA THR A 32 -2.61 23.68 -2.07
C THR A 32 -1.34 22.88 -2.18
N TYR A 33 -0.19 23.55 -2.20
CA TYR A 33 1.09 22.90 -1.97
C TYR A 33 1.10 22.30 -0.56
N ALA A 34 1.45 21.01 -0.45
CA ALA A 34 1.58 20.33 0.83
C ALA A 34 3.05 20.34 1.28
N ARG A 35 3.96 19.81 0.45
CA ARG A 35 5.39 19.67 0.76
C ARG A 35 6.22 19.32 -0.49
N GLU A 36 7.54 19.34 -0.36
CA GLU A 36 8.42 18.62 -1.29
C GLU A 36 8.26 17.11 -1.07
N ALA A 37 8.35 16.34 -2.15
CA ALA A 37 8.48 14.90 -2.06
C ALA A 37 9.82 14.56 -1.41
N PRO A 38 9.88 13.54 -0.54
CA PRO A 38 11.15 13.02 -0.05
C PRO A 38 12.03 12.70 -1.25
N SER A 39 13.21 13.28 -1.27
CA SER A 39 14.21 13.06 -2.29
C SER A 39 15.54 12.90 -1.59
N CYS A 40 16.29 11.91 -2.04
CA CYS A 40 17.61 11.64 -1.54
C CYS A 40 18.57 12.00 -2.65
N VAL A 41 19.50 12.89 -2.36
CA VAL A 41 20.54 13.29 -3.32
C VAL A 41 21.80 12.55 -2.91
N GLU A 42 21.95 11.31 -3.37
CA GLU A 42 23.26 10.67 -3.40
C GLU A 42 23.83 10.80 -4.81
N ASP A 43 25.05 11.33 -4.88
CA ASP A 43 25.83 11.53 -6.12
C ASP A 43 25.13 12.35 -7.24
N GLY A 44 24.16 13.19 -6.85
CA GLY A 44 23.41 14.07 -7.77
C GLY A 44 22.20 13.40 -8.44
N SER A 45 21.93 12.13 -8.14
CA SER A 45 20.69 11.44 -8.54
C SER A 45 19.64 11.48 -7.44
N ILE A 46 18.43 11.95 -7.77
CA ILE A 46 17.25 11.84 -6.92
C ILE A 46 16.63 10.46 -7.13
N TYR A 47 16.71 9.58 -6.13
CA TYR A 47 15.99 8.31 -6.15
C TYR A 47 14.70 8.45 -5.35
N SER A 48 13.60 8.66 -6.06
CA SER A 48 12.26 8.50 -5.52
C SER A 48 11.42 7.73 -6.53
N GLU A 49 10.99 6.53 -6.19
CA GLU A 49 10.09 5.75 -7.04
C GLU A 49 8.69 5.83 -6.44
N LEU A 50 7.72 6.22 -7.27
CA LEU A 50 6.34 6.15 -6.86
C LEU A 50 5.76 4.79 -7.23
N LEU A 51 5.27 4.08 -6.23
CA LEU A 51 4.54 2.85 -6.41
C LEU A 51 3.03 3.10 -6.54
N THR A 52 2.31 2.05 -6.87
CA THR A 52 0.85 2.07 -6.89
C THR A 52 0.28 2.51 -5.52
N HIS A 53 -0.95 3.02 -5.53
CA HIS A 53 -1.70 3.43 -4.33
C HIS A 53 -1.13 4.64 -3.56
N GLY A 54 -0.24 5.43 -4.17
CA GLY A 54 0.26 6.67 -3.56
C GLY A 54 1.34 6.43 -2.52
N LEU A 55 2.13 5.36 -2.70
CA LEU A 55 3.32 5.06 -1.92
C LEU A 55 4.54 5.62 -2.65
N LEU A 56 5.48 6.16 -1.89
CA LEU A 56 6.74 6.69 -2.38
C LEU A 56 7.87 5.95 -1.68
N ILE A 57 8.79 5.41 -2.46
CA ILE A 57 10.04 4.82 -1.99
C ILE A 57 11.16 5.83 -2.19
N PHE A 58 12.00 6.00 -1.18
CA PHE A 58 13.22 6.81 -1.25
C PHE A 58 14.33 6.16 -0.41
N GLU A 59 15.59 6.53 -0.62
CA GLU A 59 16.74 5.90 0.04
C GLU A 59 17.60 6.91 0.81
N ARG A 60 17.68 6.82 2.14
CA ARG A 60 18.45 7.76 2.97
C ARG A 60 19.49 6.99 3.79
N ASP A 61 20.75 7.38 3.69
CA ASP A 61 21.87 6.75 4.40
C ASP A 61 22.01 5.24 4.10
N GLY A 62 21.78 4.84 2.83
CA GLY A 62 21.85 3.45 2.37
C GLY A 62 20.68 2.56 2.80
N GLU A 63 19.65 3.13 3.43
CA GLU A 63 18.42 2.42 3.80
C GLU A 63 17.26 2.93 2.94
N LYS A 64 16.42 2.01 2.46
CA LYS A 64 15.20 2.37 1.74
C LYS A 64 14.07 2.64 2.73
N TYR A 65 13.21 3.59 2.39
CA TYR A 65 12.06 4.01 3.16
C TYR A 65 10.84 4.06 2.27
N VAL A 66 9.70 3.73 2.86
CA VAL A 66 8.38 3.77 2.25
C VAL A 66 7.53 4.78 2.99
N HIS A 67 6.81 5.58 2.22
CA HIS A 67 5.94 6.61 2.77
C HIS A 67 4.69 6.84 1.93
N ARG A 68 3.58 7.23 2.55
CA ARG A 68 2.35 7.61 1.84
C ARG A 68 2.46 9.08 1.39
N LEU A 69 1.89 9.39 0.22
CA LEU A 69 1.89 10.77 -0.30
C LEU A 69 1.21 11.76 0.66
N TRP A 70 0.23 11.29 1.45
CA TRP A 70 -0.58 12.12 2.35
C TRP A 70 -0.10 12.23 3.80
N ASP A 71 0.87 11.41 4.19
CA ASP A 71 1.44 11.44 5.55
C ASP A 71 2.35 12.67 5.74
N ASP A 72 2.66 13.04 6.98
CA ASP A 72 3.71 14.02 7.28
C ASP A 72 5.09 13.33 7.25
N THR A 73 6.16 14.05 6.89
CA THR A 73 7.52 13.49 6.61
C THR A 73 8.19 12.78 7.79
N ASP A 74 7.55 12.75 8.95
CA ASP A 74 8.13 12.21 10.18
C ASP A 74 7.72 10.74 10.42
N ILE A 75 6.89 10.15 9.53
CA ILE A 75 6.42 8.76 9.62
C ILE A 75 7.06 7.93 8.50
N ASP A 76 8.36 7.67 8.64
CA ASP A 76 9.10 6.85 7.69
C ASP A 76 9.04 5.37 8.08
N VAL A 77 8.62 4.49 7.17
CA VAL A 77 8.75 3.02 7.35
C VAL A 77 10.00 2.53 6.62
N THR A 78 11.01 2.08 7.36
CA THR A 78 12.25 1.52 6.79
C THR A 78 12.03 0.14 6.19
N ILE A 79 12.60 -0.11 5.02
CA ILE A 79 12.48 -1.34 4.22
C ILE A 79 13.86 -1.82 3.74
N PHE A 80 14.02 -3.13 3.54
CA PHE A 80 15.28 -3.74 3.07
C PHE A 80 15.41 -3.73 1.55
N ASP A 81 16.64 -3.56 1.07
CA ASP A 81 16.96 -3.57 -0.36
C ASP A 81 17.02 -4.98 -0.97
N GLU A 82 17.61 -5.95 -0.26
CA GLU A 82 17.93 -7.28 -0.82
C GLU A 82 16.71 -8.23 -0.97
N GLU A 83 15.59 -7.96 -0.30
CA GLU A 83 14.39 -8.82 -0.31
C GLU A 83 13.22 -8.22 -1.11
N PHE A 84 13.34 -6.96 -1.57
CA PHE A 84 12.30 -6.25 -2.31
C PHE A 84 12.00 -6.89 -3.66
N ASP A 85 12.99 -7.52 -4.29
CA ASP A 85 12.81 -8.18 -5.59
C ASP A 85 11.83 -9.36 -5.54
N ARG A 86 11.56 -9.90 -4.35
CA ARG A 86 10.61 -11.01 -4.15
C ARG A 86 9.29 -10.58 -3.55
N TRP A 87 9.25 -9.41 -2.90
CA TRP A 87 8.11 -8.98 -2.11
C TRP A 87 7.42 -7.78 -2.74
N TRP A 88 6.11 -7.86 -2.80
CA TRP A 88 5.28 -6.83 -3.41
C TRP A 88 4.77 -5.93 -2.29
N LEU A 89 5.28 -4.70 -2.20
CA LEU A 89 4.72 -3.73 -1.28
C LEU A 89 3.30 -3.38 -1.72
N VAL A 90 2.31 -3.69 -0.87
CA VAL A 90 0.90 -3.39 -1.15
C VAL A 90 0.41 -2.13 -0.43
N GLY A 91 1.08 -1.73 0.67
CA GLY A 91 0.87 -0.45 1.31
C GLY A 91 1.33 -0.38 2.76
N ILE A 92 0.93 0.68 3.46
CA ILE A 92 1.20 0.89 4.87
C ILE A 92 -0.13 0.83 5.61
N HIS A 93 -0.26 -0.09 6.56
CA HIS A 93 -1.43 -0.24 7.42
C HIS A 93 -1.03 0.05 8.86
N ARG A 94 -1.59 1.11 9.48
CA ARG A 94 -1.31 1.46 10.88
C ARG A 94 0.20 1.47 11.20
N ASP A 95 0.95 2.25 10.42
CA ASP A 95 2.40 2.43 10.50
C ASP A 95 3.23 1.16 10.26
N THR A 96 2.61 0.11 9.71
CA THR A 96 3.27 -1.15 9.34
C THR A 96 3.26 -1.30 7.83
N ALA A 97 4.43 -1.43 7.20
CA ALA A 97 4.52 -1.81 5.79
C ALA A 97 4.03 -3.25 5.62
N VAL A 98 3.09 -3.41 4.68
CA VAL A 98 2.51 -4.69 4.33
C VAL A 98 3.05 -5.10 2.97
N PHE A 99 3.73 -6.24 2.97
CA PHE A 99 4.24 -6.89 1.78
C PHE A 99 3.45 -8.15 1.48
N VAL A 100 3.47 -8.56 0.21
CA VAL A 100 2.93 -9.83 -0.25
C VAL A 100 4.01 -10.65 -0.93
N LEU A 101 4.04 -11.94 -0.61
CA LEU A 101 4.82 -12.95 -1.31
C LEU A 101 3.87 -14.03 -1.83
N SER A 102 3.99 -14.36 -3.12
CA SER A 102 3.27 -15.49 -3.70
C SER A 102 4.09 -16.77 -3.58
N ASP A 103 3.53 -17.78 -2.93
CA ASP A 103 4.08 -19.12 -2.82
C ASP A 103 3.03 -20.18 -3.20
N GLN A 104 3.19 -20.77 -4.38
CA GLN A 104 2.24 -21.73 -4.95
C GLN A 104 2.14 -23.04 -4.15
N ASP A 105 3.14 -23.35 -3.31
CA ASP A 105 3.15 -24.55 -2.47
C ASP A 105 2.43 -24.33 -1.13
N LEU A 106 1.96 -23.11 -0.87
CA LEU A 106 1.30 -22.74 0.37
C LEU A 106 -0.14 -23.29 0.46
N ALA A 107 -0.44 -23.94 1.58
CA ALA A 107 -1.77 -24.49 1.86
C ALA A 107 -2.74 -23.46 2.47
N TYR A 108 -2.23 -22.53 3.28
CA TYR A 108 -2.97 -21.50 3.99
C TYR A 108 -2.13 -20.24 4.09
N PRO A 109 -2.74 -19.04 4.08
CA PRO A 109 -1.98 -17.80 4.17
C PRO A 109 -1.17 -17.75 5.47
N LEU A 110 0.02 -17.17 5.39
CA LEU A 110 0.89 -16.94 6.54
C LEU A 110 1.20 -15.46 6.67
N VAL A 111 1.43 -15.03 7.90
CA VAL A 111 1.96 -13.70 8.17
C VAL A 111 3.27 -13.86 8.92
N GLN A 112 4.30 -13.17 8.43
CA GLN A 112 5.61 -13.12 9.06
C GLN A 112 5.91 -11.68 9.43
N LYS A 113 6.24 -11.45 10.71
CA LYS A 113 6.80 -10.18 11.15
C LYS A 113 8.28 -10.15 10.82
N ILE A 114 8.70 -9.21 9.99
CA ILE A 114 10.10 -9.08 9.54
C ILE A 114 10.82 -8.00 10.34
N ARG A 115 10.10 -6.93 10.70
CA ARG A 115 10.55 -5.86 11.61
C ARG A 115 9.39 -5.38 12.47
N ASP A 116 9.66 -4.44 13.37
CA ASP A 116 8.63 -3.82 14.21
C ASP A 116 7.52 -3.12 13.42
N ASN A 117 7.83 -2.60 12.24
CA ASN A 117 6.94 -1.88 11.35
C ASN A 117 6.86 -2.51 9.94
N ALA A 118 7.16 -3.81 9.80
CA ALA A 118 7.05 -4.49 8.51
C ALA A 118 6.66 -5.95 8.65
N ILE A 119 5.71 -6.38 7.81
CA ILE A 119 5.24 -7.76 7.72
C ILE A 119 5.20 -8.22 6.26
N VAL A 120 5.37 -9.52 6.05
CA VAL A 120 5.03 -10.19 4.78
C VAL A 120 3.82 -11.08 5.02
N ILE A 121 2.85 -10.97 4.13
CA ILE A 121 1.73 -11.89 4.01
C ILE A 121 2.06 -12.84 2.85
N GLU A 122 2.26 -14.11 3.17
CA GLU A 122 2.48 -15.17 2.18
C GLU A 122 1.16 -15.77 1.77
N LEU A 123 0.97 -15.89 0.47
CA LEU A 123 -0.30 -16.27 -0.14
C LEU A 123 -0.04 -17.23 -1.28
N ARG A 124 -0.95 -18.17 -1.49
CA ARG A 124 -0.85 -19.07 -2.64
C ARG A 124 -0.96 -18.31 -3.95
N ASP A 125 -2.04 -17.57 -4.08
CA ASP A 125 -2.30 -16.64 -5.16
C ASP A 125 -2.90 -15.38 -4.53
N SER A 126 -2.52 -14.21 -5.02
CA SER A 126 -2.99 -12.95 -4.47
C SER A 126 -3.24 -11.96 -5.57
N HIS A 127 -4.49 -11.54 -5.68
CA HIS A 127 -4.89 -10.55 -6.67
C HIS A 127 -5.17 -9.19 -6.04
N LEU A 128 -5.53 -9.17 -4.75
CA LEU A 128 -5.90 -7.92 -4.08
C LEU A 128 -5.66 -7.99 -2.57
N VAL A 129 -5.03 -6.94 -2.06
CA VAL A 129 -4.98 -6.65 -0.62
C VAL A 129 -5.72 -5.33 -0.38
N HIS A 130 -6.59 -5.32 0.61
CA HIS A 130 -7.35 -4.15 1.00
C HIS A 130 -7.33 -3.98 2.52
N PHE A 131 -7.14 -2.75 2.97
CA PHE A 131 -7.24 -2.40 4.39
C PHE A 131 -7.68 -0.95 4.54
N GLN A 132 -8.16 -0.64 5.73
CA GLN A 132 -8.52 0.72 6.13
C GLN A 132 -7.74 1.07 7.39
N GLU A 133 -7.17 2.28 7.43
CA GLU A 133 -6.31 2.73 8.55
C GLU A 133 -7.00 2.66 9.92
N ASN A 134 -8.32 2.87 9.97
CA ASN A 134 -9.08 2.89 11.22
C ASN A 134 -9.60 1.50 11.64
N SER A 135 -9.24 0.46 10.90
CA SER A 135 -9.63 -0.93 11.17
C SER A 135 -8.38 -1.73 11.55
N PRO A 136 -8.46 -2.71 12.45
CA PRO A 136 -7.35 -3.64 12.64
C PRO A 136 -7.26 -4.68 11.52
N PHE A 137 -8.20 -4.70 10.58
CA PHE A 137 -8.29 -5.80 9.61
C PHE A 137 -7.62 -5.49 8.28
N ILE A 138 -6.78 -6.43 7.85
CA ILE A 138 -6.26 -6.52 6.48
C ILE A 138 -6.99 -7.66 5.78
N TYR A 139 -7.64 -7.33 4.67
CA TYR A 139 -8.38 -8.27 3.84
C TYR A 139 -7.53 -8.66 2.64
N VAL A 140 -7.46 -9.97 2.40
CA VAL A 140 -6.70 -10.54 1.31
C VAL A 140 -7.62 -11.46 0.53
N PHE A 141 -7.62 -11.29 -0.79
CA PHE A 141 -8.47 -12.03 -1.70
C PHE A 141 -7.64 -13.02 -2.50
N ASP A 142 -8.01 -14.30 -2.39
CA ASP A 142 -7.74 -15.27 -3.46
C ASP A 142 -9.04 -15.49 -4.26
N ASP A 143 -8.96 -16.21 -5.39
CA ASP A 143 -10.11 -16.46 -6.27
C ASP A 143 -11.33 -17.11 -5.57
N LYS A 144 -11.13 -17.75 -4.41
CA LYS A 144 -12.12 -18.58 -3.71
C LYS A 144 -12.43 -18.12 -2.29
N TYR A 145 -11.54 -17.37 -1.67
CA TYR A 145 -11.58 -17.05 -0.25
C TYR A 145 -11.16 -15.60 0.01
N ILE A 146 -11.81 -15.02 1.01
CA ILE A 146 -11.38 -13.79 1.67
C ILE A 146 -10.74 -14.20 2.99
N TYR A 147 -9.45 -13.95 3.11
CA TYR A 147 -8.72 -14.07 4.36
C TYR A 147 -8.73 -12.71 5.07
N THR A 148 -8.92 -12.74 6.38
CA THR A 148 -8.89 -11.52 7.21
C THR A 148 -7.80 -11.69 8.25
N LEU A 149 -6.75 -10.89 8.13
CA LEU A 149 -5.68 -10.79 9.12
C LEU A 149 -6.03 -9.70 10.13
N ASN A 150 -6.03 -10.04 11.42
CA ASN A 150 -6.15 -9.05 12.50
C ASN A 150 -4.76 -8.50 12.84
N SER A 151 -4.50 -7.22 12.57
CA SER A 151 -3.22 -6.55 12.81
C SER A 151 -2.92 -6.29 14.29
N ASP A 152 -3.90 -6.44 15.19
CA ASP A 152 -3.63 -6.33 16.63
C ASP A 152 -3.05 -7.65 17.20
N THR A 153 -3.42 -8.79 16.61
CA THR A 153 -3.00 -10.12 17.07
C THR A 153 -2.03 -10.81 16.12
N TRP A 154 -1.95 -10.35 14.86
CA TRP A 154 -1.28 -11.00 13.75
C TRP A 154 -1.78 -12.43 13.48
N GLU A 155 -3.07 -12.65 13.69
CA GLU A 155 -3.72 -13.93 13.43
C GLU A 155 -4.76 -13.80 12.33
N PHE A 156 -4.82 -14.80 11.45
CA PHE A 156 -5.91 -14.93 10.47
C PHE A 156 -7.18 -15.41 11.17
N LEU A 157 -8.28 -14.73 10.88
CA LEU A 157 -9.62 -15.19 11.22
C LEU A 157 -10.06 -16.33 10.30
N ALA A 158 -11.17 -16.97 10.65
CA ALA A 158 -11.77 -18.00 9.80
C ALA A 158 -12.03 -17.44 8.38
N PRO A 159 -11.57 -18.13 7.32
CA PRO A 159 -11.71 -17.64 5.95
C PRO A 159 -13.18 -17.63 5.53
N LEU A 160 -13.55 -16.62 4.73
CA LEU A 160 -14.87 -16.54 4.11
C LEU A 160 -14.78 -17.08 2.69
N GLN A 161 -15.59 -18.08 2.36
CA GLN A 161 -15.67 -18.59 0.99
C GLN A 161 -16.46 -17.63 0.12
N ILE A 162 -15.88 -17.24 -1.01
CA ILE A 162 -16.55 -16.51 -2.08
C ILE A 162 -17.42 -17.54 -2.81
N GLY A 163 -18.74 -17.29 -2.89
CA GLY A 163 -19.65 -18.17 -3.62
C GLY A 163 -19.30 -18.22 -5.12
N ASP A 164 -19.62 -19.33 -5.79
CA ASP A 164 -19.28 -19.60 -7.19
C ASP A 164 -19.84 -18.54 -8.19
N ASP A 165 -20.80 -17.72 -7.78
CA ASP A 165 -21.52 -16.75 -8.63
C ASP A 165 -20.89 -15.33 -8.68
N LEU A 166 -19.83 -15.03 -7.92
CA LEU A 166 -19.34 -13.65 -7.79
C LEU A 166 -18.50 -13.14 -8.97
N PHE A 167 -17.97 -14.02 -9.82
CA PHE A 167 -17.13 -13.66 -10.97
C PHE A 167 -17.67 -14.11 -12.33
N SER A 168 -18.96 -14.48 -12.44
CA SER A 168 -19.59 -14.65 -13.75
C SER A 168 -19.79 -13.27 -14.39
N TYR A 169 -18.74 -12.76 -15.04
CA TYR A 169 -18.83 -11.63 -15.95
C TYR A 169 -19.79 -12.01 -17.08
N THR A 170 -21.04 -11.55 -17.00
CA THR A 170 -21.89 -11.48 -18.19
C THR A 170 -21.40 -10.29 -19.00
N GLU A 171 -20.64 -10.55 -20.06
CA GLU A 171 -20.36 -9.61 -21.14
C GLU A 171 -21.68 -9.19 -21.82
N GLU A 172 -22.39 -8.23 -21.25
CA GLU A 172 -23.48 -7.55 -21.94
C GLU A 172 -23.33 -6.03 -21.78
N TRP A 173 -22.39 -5.47 -22.53
CA TRP A 173 -22.44 -4.07 -22.95
C TRP A 173 -22.29 -4.02 -24.48
N ARG A 174 -23.44 -3.87 -25.17
CA ARG A 174 -23.55 -3.42 -26.57
C ARG A 174 -23.94 -1.96 -26.60
#